data_AF-A0A932N418-F1
#
_entry.id   AF-A0A932N418-F1
#
_cell.length_a   1.000
_cell.length_b   1.000
_cell.length_c   1.000
_cell.angle_alpha   90.00
_cell.angle_beta   90.00
_cell.angle_gamma   90.00
#
_symmetry.space_group_name_H-M   'P 1'
#
loop_
_entity.id
_entity.type
_entity.pdbx_description
1 polymer ?
#
loop_
_entity_poly.entity_id
_entity_poly.type
_entity_poly.pdbx_seq_one_letter_code
_entity_poly.pdbx_strand_id
1 'polypeptide(L)'
;MAGFGARTAIAVGAAAVCVASALAFGTNIVSNTWLLLVEPANHIPRESSVWEFEPTVVNDGSANYWIYGQDHANFYYFTDAQGGHVTMSRSAAARCPGFVPDNHDTWC
;
A
#
# COMPACT_ATOMS: atom_id res chain seq x y z
N MET A 1 19.47 13.61 42.00
CA MET A 1 19.32 14.09 40.61
C MET A 1 19.24 12.97 39.56
N ALA A 2 19.26 11.68 39.92
CA ALA A 2 19.20 10.56 38.95
C ALA A 2 17.77 10.18 38.46
N GLY A 3 16.71 10.65 39.13
CA GLY A 3 15.33 10.22 38.82
C GLY A 3 14.61 10.99 37.73
N PHE A 4 15.07 12.19 37.37
CA PHE A 4 14.42 13.02 36.34
C PHE A 4 14.77 12.54 34.93
N GLY A 5 16.07 12.38 34.63
CA GLY A 5 16.54 11.94 33.31
C GLY A 5 16.05 10.54 32.89
N ALA A 6 15.95 9.59 33.84
CA ALA A 6 15.42 8.25 33.55
C ALA A 6 13.92 8.27 33.19
N ARG A 7 13.13 9.11 33.85
CA ARG A 7 11.68 9.27 33.56
C ARG A 7 11.45 9.95 32.22
N THR A 8 12.27 10.94 31.87
CA THR A 8 12.21 11.61 30.57
C THR A 8 12.60 10.64 29.45
N ALA A 9 13.65 9.84 29.63
CA ALA A 9 14.07 8.84 28.65
C ALA A 9 13.00 7.75 28.42
N ILE A 10 12.37 7.25 29.49
CA ILE A 10 11.26 6.28 29.39
C ILE A 10 10.05 6.88 28.67
N ALA A 11 9.68 8.13 29.01
CA ALA A 11 8.55 8.80 28.37
C ALA A 11 8.79 9.05 26.88
N VAL A 12 10.01 9.46 26.49
CA VAL A 12 10.41 9.63 25.09
C VAL A 12 10.41 8.29 24.35
N GLY A 13 10.94 7.23 24.98
CA GLY A 13 10.92 5.89 24.40
C GLY A 13 9.49 5.37 24.17
N ALA A 14 8.60 5.54 25.15
CA ALA A 14 7.21 5.15 25.03
C ALA A 14 6.47 5.93 23.94
N ALA A 15 6.68 7.25 23.85
CA ALA A 15 6.10 8.08 22.80
C ALA A 15 6.56 7.65 21.40
N ALA A 16 7.86 7.36 21.24
CA ALA A 16 8.40 6.88 19.97
C ALA A 16 7.79 5.54 19.53
N VAL A 17 7.62 4.60 20.48
CA VAL A 17 6.96 3.31 20.20
C VAL A 17 5.50 3.54 19.79
N CYS A 18 4.74 4.37 20.51
CA CYS A 18 3.36 4.67 20.15
C CYS A 18 3.23 5.28 18.75
N VAL A 19 4.10 6.22 18.39
CA VAL A 19 4.12 6.83 17.05
C VAL A 19 4.46 5.77 15.99
N ALA A 20 5.49 4.95 16.23
CA ALA A 20 5.87 3.89 15.29
C ALA A 20 4.73 2.87 15.09
N SER A 21 4.03 2.48 16.16
CA SER A 21 2.86 1.60 16.07
C SER A 21 1.72 2.28 15.32
N ALA A 22 1.41 3.54 15.62
CA ALA A 22 0.35 4.27 14.91
C ALA A 22 0.64 4.39 13.40
N LEU A 23 1.90 4.62 13.02
CA LEU A 23 2.33 4.62 11.62
C LEU A 23 2.25 3.23 10.99
N ALA A 24 2.67 2.18 11.69
CA ALA A 24 2.67 0.82 11.17
C ALA A 24 1.26 0.25 10.97
N PHE A 25 0.32 0.57 11.87
CA PHE A 25 -1.06 0.09 11.81
C PHE A 25 -2.02 1.04 11.08
N GLY A 26 -1.66 2.32 10.95
CA GLY A 26 -2.43 3.32 10.21
C GLY A 26 -2.09 3.40 8.72
N THR A 27 -1.14 2.59 8.24
CA THR A 27 -0.69 2.56 6.84
C THR A 27 -0.54 1.11 6.36
N ASN A 28 -0.32 0.93 5.06
CA ASN A 28 -0.10 -0.37 4.44
C ASN A 28 1.37 -0.81 4.43
N ILE A 29 2.27 -0.15 5.18
CA ILE A 29 3.71 -0.46 5.10
C ILE A 29 4.03 -1.91 5.41
N VAL A 30 3.41 -2.49 6.43
CA VAL A 30 3.70 -3.87 6.86
C VAL A 30 3.28 -4.86 5.78
N SER A 31 2.05 -4.75 5.28
CA SER A 31 1.52 -5.63 4.23
C SER A 31 2.29 -5.47 2.92
N ASN A 32 2.58 -4.24 2.50
CA ASN A 32 3.32 -3.99 1.27
C ASN A 32 4.78 -4.43 1.35
N THR A 33 5.44 -4.24 2.49
CA THR A 33 6.82 -4.74 2.66
C THR A 33 6.85 -6.26 2.61
N TRP A 34 5.86 -6.93 3.23
CA TRP A 34 5.72 -8.38 3.15
C TRP A 34 5.47 -8.85 1.72
N LEU A 35 4.54 -8.19 1.02
CA LEU A 35 4.18 -8.46 -0.38
C LEU A 35 5.39 -8.40 -1.32
N LEU A 36 6.28 -7.42 -1.14
CA LEU A 36 7.53 -7.28 -1.90
C LEU A 36 8.59 -8.32 -1.52
N LEU A 37 8.58 -8.78 -0.27
CA LEU A 37 9.58 -9.73 0.24
C LEU A 37 9.31 -11.17 -0.22
N VAL A 38 8.03 -11.56 -0.29
CA VAL A 38 7.65 -12.96 -0.53
C VAL A 38 7.51 -13.34 -1.99
N GLU A 39 7.22 -12.36 -2.86
CA GLU A 39 6.95 -12.60 -4.28
C GLU A 39 7.67 -11.54 -5.13
N PRO A 40 8.81 -11.89 -5.78
CA PRO A 40 9.60 -10.95 -6.58
C PRO A 40 8.86 -10.33 -7.76
N ALA A 41 7.77 -10.94 -8.24
CA ALA A 41 6.94 -10.36 -9.29
C ALA A 41 6.17 -9.11 -8.82
N ASN A 42 5.98 -8.96 -7.51
CA ASN A 42 5.32 -7.79 -6.96
C ASN A 42 6.16 -6.53 -7.09
N HIS A 43 5.48 -5.43 -7.34
CA HIS A 43 6.04 -4.09 -7.30
C HIS A 43 4.99 -3.13 -6.73
N ILE A 44 5.44 -1.98 -6.23
CA ILE A 44 4.54 -0.87 -5.88
C ILE A 44 4.40 0.03 -7.11
N PRO A 45 3.18 0.43 -7.51
CA PRO A 45 2.99 1.39 -8.59
C PRO A 45 3.80 2.67 -8.38
N ARG A 46 4.31 3.26 -9.46
CA ARG A 46 5.23 4.41 -9.37
C ARG A 46 4.55 5.68 -8.87
N GLU A 47 3.24 5.78 -9.08
CA GLU A 47 2.40 6.88 -8.59
C GLU A 47 2.02 6.71 -7.11
N SER A 48 2.26 5.54 -6.53
CA SER A 48 1.94 5.20 -5.15
C SER A 48 3.19 5.04 -4.28
N SER A 49 2.99 4.56 -3.06
CA SER A 49 4.10 4.24 -2.15
C SER A 49 3.81 2.99 -1.32
N VAL A 50 4.87 2.42 -0.74
CA VAL A 50 4.76 1.27 0.19
C VAL A 50 3.84 1.57 1.38
N TRP A 51 3.58 2.84 1.70
CA TRP A 51 2.73 3.23 2.81
C TRP A 51 1.25 3.28 2.44
N GLU A 52 0.94 3.60 1.18
CA GLU A 52 -0.43 3.94 0.77
C GLU A 52 -1.06 2.88 -0.10
N PHE A 53 -0.28 2.22 -0.94
CA PHE A 53 -0.79 1.21 -1.86
C PHE A 53 -1.58 0.13 -1.12
N GLU A 54 -2.75 -0.19 -1.62
CA GLU A 54 -3.64 -1.20 -1.08
C GLU A 54 -3.96 -2.21 -2.19
N PRO A 55 -3.39 -3.43 -2.15
CA PRO A 55 -3.83 -4.52 -3.00
C PRO A 55 -5.30 -4.88 -2.68
N THR A 56 -6.19 -4.83 -3.68
CA THR A 56 -7.62 -5.17 -3.52
C THR A 56 -7.92 -6.58 -4.01
N VAL A 57 -7.20 -7.03 -5.04
CA VAL A 57 -7.30 -8.39 -5.57
C VAL A 57 -5.89 -8.96 -5.68
N VAL A 58 -5.72 -10.17 -5.18
CA VAL A 58 -4.45 -10.91 -5.21
C VAL A 58 -4.70 -12.20 -6.01
N ASN A 59 -3.70 -12.61 -6.78
CA ASN A 59 -3.75 -13.85 -7.53
C ASN A 59 -3.97 -15.05 -6.60
N ASP A 60 -4.98 -15.85 -6.89
CA ASP A 60 -5.35 -17.05 -6.12
C ASP A 60 -4.59 -18.31 -6.56
N GLY A 61 -3.74 -18.18 -7.59
CA GLY A 61 -2.82 -19.23 -8.03
C GLY A 61 -1.60 -19.43 -7.13
N SER A 62 -0.56 -20.08 -7.67
CA SER A 62 0.65 -20.42 -6.91
C SER A 62 1.57 -19.24 -6.57
N ALA A 63 1.34 -18.08 -7.19
CA ALA A 63 2.15 -16.88 -7.02
C ALA A 63 1.31 -15.79 -6.34
N ASN A 64 1.89 -15.15 -5.31
CA ASN A 64 1.16 -14.24 -4.42
C ASN A 64 1.36 -12.77 -4.85
N TYR A 65 1.03 -12.47 -6.10
CA TYR A 65 1.11 -11.11 -6.64
C TYR A 65 -0.25 -10.41 -6.70
N TRP A 66 -0.27 -9.09 -6.54
CA TRP A 66 -1.50 -8.31 -6.66
C TRP A 66 -1.93 -8.22 -8.14
N ILE A 67 -3.24 -8.28 -8.38
CA ILE A 67 -3.85 -8.11 -9.71
C ILE A 67 -4.44 -6.71 -9.82
N TYR A 68 -5.21 -6.31 -8.80
CA TYR A 68 -5.79 -4.98 -8.68
C TYR A 68 -5.37 -4.35 -7.36
N GLY A 69 -5.21 -3.04 -7.37
CA GLY A 69 -4.95 -2.28 -6.16
C GLY A 69 -5.34 -0.82 -6.33
N GLN A 70 -5.23 -0.07 -5.25
CA GLN A 70 -5.60 1.33 -5.23
C GLN A 70 -4.77 2.11 -4.22
N ASP A 71 -4.86 3.43 -4.29
CA ASP A 71 -4.52 4.31 -3.19
C ASP A 71 -5.57 5.45 -3.10
N HIS A 72 -5.22 6.53 -2.40
CA HIS A 72 -6.11 7.66 -2.22
C HIS A 72 -6.40 8.43 -3.53
N ALA A 73 -5.58 8.27 -4.56
CA ALA A 73 -5.64 9.05 -5.80
C ALA A 73 -5.99 8.20 -7.04
N ASN A 74 -5.57 6.95 -7.08
CA ASN A 74 -5.60 6.12 -8.28
C ASN A 74 -6.07 4.68 -8.01
N PHE A 75 -6.48 4.03 -9.10
CA PHE A 75 -6.67 2.59 -9.24
C PHE A 75 -5.56 2.03 -10.12
N TYR A 76 -5.12 0.81 -9.83
CA TYR A 76 -4.02 0.13 -10.50
C TYR A 76 -4.42 -1.27 -10.95
N TYR A 77 -3.98 -1.66 -12.14
CA TYR A 77 -4.11 -3.01 -12.69
C TYR A 77 -2.75 -3.53 -13.11
N PHE A 78 -2.35 -4.69 -12.56
CA PHE A 78 -1.06 -5.31 -12.84
C PHE A 78 -1.01 -5.86 -14.27
N THR A 79 0.07 -5.57 -15.02
CA THR A 79 0.24 -6.09 -16.38
C THR A 79 1.42 -7.04 -16.52
N ASP A 80 2.54 -6.75 -15.85
CA ASP A 80 3.73 -7.60 -15.91
C ASP A 80 4.62 -7.50 -14.66
N ALA A 81 5.45 -8.53 -14.50
CA ALA A 81 6.39 -8.65 -13.40
C ALA A 81 7.65 -7.77 -13.54
N GLN A 82 7.78 -6.97 -14.60
CA GLN A 82 8.88 -6.02 -14.81
C GLN A 82 8.52 -4.60 -14.33
N GLY A 83 7.44 -4.47 -13.58
CA GLY A 83 6.96 -3.18 -13.06
C GLY A 83 5.84 -2.57 -13.89
N GLY A 84 5.27 -3.32 -14.83
CA GLY A 84 4.15 -2.87 -15.65
C GLY A 84 2.82 -2.89 -14.89
N HIS A 85 2.11 -1.78 -14.98
CA HIS A 85 0.75 -1.61 -14.52
C HIS A 85 0.04 -0.53 -15.33
N VAL A 86 -1.29 -0.60 -15.36
CA VAL A 86 -2.18 0.46 -15.83
C VAL A 86 -2.65 1.27 -14.63
N THR A 87 -2.72 2.59 -14.80
CA THR A 87 -3.14 3.53 -13.75
C THR A 87 -4.35 4.33 -14.23
N MET A 88 -5.38 4.44 -13.38
CA MET A 88 -6.53 5.31 -13.62
C MET A 88 -6.79 6.18 -12.39
N SER A 89 -6.79 7.50 -12.55
CA SER A 89 -7.11 8.38 -11.42
C SER A 89 -8.57 8.24 -10.98
N ARG A 90 -8.84 8.41 -9.69
CA ARG A 90 -10.21 8.46 -9.15
C ARG A 90 -11.05 9.56 -9.80
N SER A 91 -10.42 10.67 -10.20
CA SER A 91 -11.10 11.76 -10.90
C SER A 91 -11.56 11.38 -12.31
N ALA A 92 -10.82 10.51 -13.00
CA ALA A 92 -11.19 9.96 -14.30
C ALA A 92 -12.25 8.87 -14.14
N ALA A 93 -12.08 7.98 -13.16
CA ALA A 93 -13.04 6.92 -12.82
C ALA A 93 -14.43 7.49 -12.51
N ALA A 94 -14.51 8.60 -11.76
CA ALA A 94 -15.76 9.29 -11.47
C ALA A 94 -16.51 9.81 -12.72
N ARG A 95 -15.82 9.94 -13.86
CA ARG A 95 -16.39 10.37 -15.15
C ARG A 95 -16.53 9.23 -16.15
N CYS A 96 -16.12 8.01 -15.79
CA CYS A 96 -16.14 6.83 -16.65
C CYS A 96 -17.41 6.00 -16.35
N PRO A 97 -18.42 6.00 -17.25
CA PRO A 97 -19.66 5.27 -17.01
C PRO A 97 -19.40 3.76 -16.93
N GLY A 98 -19.93 3.11 -15.88
CA GLY A 98 -19.78 1.67 -15.70
C GLY A 98 -18.42 1.23 -15.16
N PHE A 99 -17.59 2.16 -14.70
CA PHE A 99 -16.31 1.85 -14.06
C PHE A 99 -16.46 0.88 -12.89
N VAL A 100 -15.64 -0.18 -12.90
CA VAL A 100 -15.49 -1.15 -11.82
C VAL A 100 -14.00 -1.26 -11.46
N PRO A 101 -13.60 -0.99 -10.20
CA PRO A 101 -12.19 -1.02 -9.78
C PRO A 101 -11.46 -2.32 -10.12
N ASP A 102 -12.10 -3.46 -9.90
CA ASP A 102 -11.45 -4.77 -10.08
C ASP A 102 -11.73 -5.39 -11.47
N ASN A 103 -12.02 -4.55 -12.47
CA ASN A 103 -12.19 -4.97 -13.86
C ASN A 103 -11.66 -3.92 -14.84
N HIS A 104 -10.42 -4.09 -15.29
CA HIS A 104 -9.74 -3.12 -16.17
C HIS A 104 -10.45 -2.95 -17.54
N ASP A 105 -11.26 -3.91 -17.98
CA ASP A 105 -12.01 -3.80 -19.24
C ASP A 105 -13.10 -2.71 -19.18
N THR A 106 -13.46 -2.28 -17.96
CA THR A 106 -14.43 -1.20 -17.72
C THR A 106 -13.76 0.17 -17.57
N TRP A 107 -12.44 0.24 -17.67
CA TRP A 107 -11.70 1.48 -17.47
C TRP A 107 -11.64 2.28 -18.79
N CYS A 108 -11.73 3.60 -18.64
CA CYS A 108 -11.53 4.59 -19.68
C CYS A 108 -10.08 5.15 -19.57
#